data_AF-A0A969I3D3-F1
#
_entry.id   AF-A0A969I3D3-F1
#
_cell.length_a   1.000
_cell.length_b   1.000
_cell.length_c   1.000
_cell.angle_alpha   90.00
_cell.angle_beta   90.00
_cell.angle_gamma   90.00
#
_symmetry.space_group_name_H-M   'P 1'
#
loop_
_entity.id
_entity.type
_entity.pdbx_description
1 polymer ?
#
loop_
_entity_poly.entity_id
_entity_poly.type
_entity_poly.pdbx_seq_one_letter_code
_entity_poly.pdbx_strand_id
1 'polypeptide(L)'
;MKAIHQRYSRCVYTGWLVLLFVLSGCDYIASALPPTPSPFPTLARLPSVTPVTPSPTWTPAPTRTSTPVVTPTPLLLIGTVAVGANVRSGPGTEFPIVTSLVSGTTVTLEARIDAGWYRIVTPEGVEAWMSEQVLDVPPDIVEQIPLVEPDS
;
A
#
# COMPACT_ATOMS: atom_id res chain seq x y z
N MET A 1 -35.92 -16.14 28.46
CA MET A 1 -36.66 -14.86 28.28
C MET A 1 -35.68 -13.83 27.73
N LYS A 2 -36.06 -13.14 26.65
CA LYS A 2 -35.21 -12.26 25.83
C LYS A 2 -34.64 -11.09 26.64
N ALA A 3 -33.35 -10.81 26.48
CA ALA A 3 -32.76 -9.51 26.82
C ALA A 3 -32.28 -8.86 25.52
N ILE A 4 -33.10 -7.94 25.01
CA ILE A 4 -32.73 -6.96 23.98
C ILE A 4 -33.06 -5.62 24.63
N HIS A 5 -32.10 -4.70 24.70
CA HIS A 5 -32.20 -3.26 24.39
C HIS A 5 -30.94 -2.56 24.97
N GLN A 6 -29.96 -2.22 24.14
CA GLN A 6 -29.80 -0.95 23.40
C GLN A 6 -28.93 0.08 24.16
N ARG A 7 -27.73 0.29 23.60
CA ARG A 7 -27.06 1.55 23.24
C ARG A 7 -26.84 2.69 24.27
N TYR A 8 -25.74 3.38 23.98
CA TYR A 8 -25.47 4.81 24.14
C TYR A 8 -24.35 5.19 25.11
N SER A 9 -23.21 5.53 24.47
CA SER A 9 -22.25 6.57 24.81
C SER A 9 -22.73 7.56 25.88
N ARG A 10 -21.92 7.70 26.93
CA ARG A 10 -22.00 8.84 27.86
C ARG A 10 -20.69 9.60 27.82
N CYS A 11 -20.72 10.68 27.05
CA CYS A 11 -19.91 11.87 27.27
C CYS A 11 -20.40 12.59 28.55
N VAL A 12 -19.60 13.53 29.07
CA VAL A 12 -19.86 14.50 30.16
C VAL A 12 -20.05 13.89 31.59
N TYR A 13 -19.43 14.34 32.68
CA TYR A 13 -18.93 15.67 33.08
C TYR A 13 -18.14 15.54 34.41
N THR A 14 -17.65 16.67 34.95
CA THR A 14 -16.99 16.94 36.26
C THR A 14 -15.45 16.81 36.25
N GLY A 15 -14.61 17.85 36.24
CA GLY A 15 -14.77 19.25 36.70
C GLY A 15 -14.36 19.38 38.17
N TRP A 16 -13.33 20.20 38.48
CA TRP A 16 -12.62 20.54 39.75
C TRP A 16 -11.12 20.20 39.60
N LEU A 17 -10.14 21.11 39.60
CA LEU A 17 -9.88 22.33 40.38
C LEU A 17 -9.01 23.33 39.59
N VAL A 18 -9.26 24.63 39.82
CA VAL A 18 -8.67 25.83 39.21
C VAL A 18 -7.71 26.52 40.21
N LEU A 19 -6.90 27.48 39.73
CA LEU A 19 -6.08 28.53 40.42
C LEU A 19 -4.61 28.11 40.72
N LEU A 20 -3.54 28.87 40.41
CA LEU A 20 -3.28 30.28 40.12
C LEU A 20 -1.88 30.41 39.48
N PHE A 21 -1.67 31.31 38.50
CA PHE A 21 -0.69 32.40 38.57
C PHE A 21 -0.83 33.31 37.34
N VAL A 22 -1.33 34.52 37.60
CA VAL A 22 -1.42 35.68 36.70
C VAL A 22 -0.10 36.45 36.79
N LEU A 23 0.34 37.10 35.70
CA LEU A 23 1.08 38.39 35.60
C LEU A 23 1.71 38.44 34.19
N SER A 24 1.12 39.15 33.22
CA SER A 24 1.37 40.58 32.96
C SER A 24 2.84 40.89 32.70
N GLY A 25 3.17 41.09 31.42
CA GLY A 25 4.46 41.56 30.94
C GLY A 25 4.39 41.91 29.45
N CYS A 26 3.64 42.96 29.12
CA CYS A 26 3.79 43.67 27.86
C CYS A 26 4.63 44.92 28.15
N ASP A 27 5.96 44.87 28.00
CA ASP A 27 6.79 46.08 27.86
C ASP A 27 8.00 45.76 26.97
N TYR A 28 7.97 46.17 25.69
CA TYR A 28 8.39 47.45 25.11
C TYR A 28 9.90 47.52 24.75
N ILE A 29 10.14 47.37 23.43
CA ILE A 29 11.03 48.16 22.55
C ILE A 29 12.54 48.21 22.83
N ALA A 30 13.32 47.66 21.89
CA ALA A 30 14.57 48.22 21.33
C ALA A 30 15.01 47.27 20.20
N SER A 31 15.34 47.61 18.97
CA SER A 31 15.52 48.86 18.25
C SER A 31 15.37 48.50 16.76
N ALA A 32 14.72 49.35 15.98
CA ALA A 32 14.71 49.21 14.52
C ALA A 32 16.13 49.45 13.98
N LEU A 33 16.71 48.45 13.31
CA LEU A 33 17.82 48.69 12.39
C LEU A 33 17.23 48.98 11.01
N PRO A 34 17.67 50.04 10.31
CA PRO A 34 17.26 50.29 8.93
C PRO A 34 17.72 49.13 8.03
N PRO A 35 16.99 48.80 6.95
CA PRO A 35 17.43 47.77 6.02
C PRO A 35 18.79 48.17 5.43
N THR A 36 19.81 47.33 5.60
CA THR A 36 21.10 47.46 4.91
C THR A 36 20.86 47.26 3.41
N PRO A 37 21.09 48.25 2.52
CA PRO A 37 21.15 47.98 1.09
C PRO A 37 22.45 47.22 0.82
N SER A 38 22.37 45.89 0.77
CA SER A 38 23.43 45.07 0.21
C SER A 38 23.61 45.46 -1.27
N PRO A 39 24.82 45.78 -1.75
CA PRO A 39 25.05 45.87 -3.18
C PRO A 39 24.85 44.48 -3.77
N PHE A 40 23.69 44.27 -4.39
CA PHE A 40 23.43 43.07 -5.16
C PHE A 40 24.50 42.95 -6.25
N PRO A 41 25.10 41.77 -6.45
CA PRO A 41 25.93 41.54 -7.63
C PRO A 41 25.04 41.69 -8.87
N THR A 42 25.37 42.68 -9.70
CA THR A 42 24.79 42.84 -11.04
C THR A 42 25.12 41.58 -11.85
N LEU A 43 24.15 40.67 -11.96
CA LEU A 43 24.28 39.48 -12.78
C LEU A 43 24.54 39.88 -14.24
N ALA A 44 25.57 39.27 -14.81
CA ALA A 44 25.92 39.43 -16.22
C ALA A 44 24.74 39.05 -17.11
N ARG A 45 24.43 39.95 -18.06
CA ARG A 45 23.42 39.81 -19.09
C ARG A 45 23.55 38.47 -19.82
N LEU A 46 22.60 37.56 -19.60
CA LEU A 46 22.46 36.32 -20.36
C LEU A 46 21.99 36.65 -21.79
N PRO A 47 22.58 36.07 -22.86
CA PRO A 47 22.09 36.26 -24.21
C PRO A 47 20.67 35.69 -24.35
N SER A 48 19.78 36.50 -24.94
CA SER A 48 18.45 36.11 -25.38
C SER A 48 18.58 35.10 -26.52
N VAL A 49 18.37 33.82 -26.25
CA VAL A 49 18.32 32.80 -27.30
C VAL A 49 16.88 32.67 -27.79
N THR A 50 16.76 32.78 -29.11
CA THR A 50 15.61 32.77 -30.02
C THR A 50 14.56 31.67 -29.75
N PRO A 51 13.27 31.90 -30.07
CA PRO A 51 12.22 30.88 -29.98
C PRO A 51 12.51 29.73 -30.94
N VAL A 52 12.50 28.49 -30.43
CA VAL A 52 12.56 27.30 -31.26
C VAL A 52 11.18 26.96 -31.82
N THR A 53 11.07 27.08 -33.14
CA THR A 53 10.02 26.56 -34.00
C THR A 53 9.76 25.06 -33.71
N PRO A 54 8.50 24.58 -33.65
CA PRO A 54 8.23 23.16 -33.47
C PRO A 54 8.78 22.36 -34.66
N SER A 55 9.62 21.36 -34.35
CA SER A 55 10.16 20.40 -35.32
C SER A 55 9.08 19.37 -35.69
N PRO A 56 8.93 18.97 -36.97
CA PRO A 56 7.93 17.99 -37.38
C PRO A 56 8.19 16.62 -36.74
N THR A 57 7.14 16.04 -36.19
CA THR A 57 7.08 14.70 -35.59
C THR A 57 7.42 13.64 -36.64
N TRP A 58 8.51 12.90 -36.44
CA TRP A 58 8.78 11.69 -37.21
C TRP A 58 7.87 10.56 -36.73
N THR A 59 6.97 10.13 -37.61
CA THR A 59 6.09 8.97 -37.44
C THR A 59 6.93 7.70 -37.21
N PRO A 60 6.69 6.92 -36.13
CA PRO A 60 7.40 5.64 -35.95
C PRO A 60 7.01 4.65 -37.05
N ALA A 61 8.00 3.97 -37.62
CA ALA A 61 7.82 2.94 -38.64
C ALA A 61 7.01 1.74 -38.10
N PRO A 62 6.20 1.05 -38.93
CA PRO A 62 5.40 -0.08 -38.49
C PRO A 62 6.29 -1.25 -38.04
N THR A 63 6.16 -1.63 -36.78
CA THR A 63 6.84 -2.78 -36.17
C THR A 63 6.30 -4.07 -36.77
N ARG A 64 7.17 -4.93 -37.30
CA ARG A 64 6.76 -6.27 -37.78
C ARG A 64 6.24 -7.09 -36.59
N THR A 65 5.02 -7.57 -36.75
CA THR A 65 4.29 -8.45 -35.85
C THR A 65 5.11 -9.69 -35.50
N SER A 66 5.58 -9.78 -34.25
CA SER A 66 6.15 -11.00 -33.71
C SER A 66 5.08 -12.09 -33.65
N THR A 67 5.44 -13.29 -34.09
CA THR A 67 4.70 -14.56 -34.01
C THR A 67 3.89 -14.67 -32.71
N PRO A 68 2.63 -15.16 -32.74
CA PRO A 68 1.86 -15.36 -31.52
C PRO A 68 2.60 -16.34 -30.62
N VAL A 69 3.08 -15.83 -29.49
CA VAL A 69 3.50 -16.65 -28.35
C VAL A 69 2.25 -17.42 -27.93
N VAL A 70 2.27 -18.73 -28.10
CA VAL A 70 1.25 -19.60 -27.52
C VAL A 70 1.34 -19.36 -26.02
N THR A 71 0.39 -18.58 -25.50
CA THR A 71 0.29 -18.30 -24.08
C THR A 71 0.02 -19.65 -23.42
N PRO A 72 0.92 -20.18 -22.58
CA PRO A 72 0.63 -21.42 -21.88
C PRO A 72 -0.67 -21.19 -21.12
N THR A 73 -1.68 -22.05 -21.34
CA THR A 73 -2.91 -22.00 -20.57
C THR A 73 -2.50 -22.04 -19.09
N PRO A 74 -2.77 -20.99 -18.29
CA PRO A 74 -2.36 -21.00 -16.90
C PRO A 74 -3.03 -22.21 -16.26
N LEU A 75 -2.23 -23.14 -15.77
CA LEU A 75 -2.73 -24.22 -14.94
C LEU A 75 -3.33 -23.53 -13.71
N LEU A 76 -4.60 -23.82 -13.43
CA LEU A 76 -5.23 -23.37 -12.19
C LEU A 76 -4.80 -24.32 -11.09
N LEU A 77 -3.89 -23.87 -10.24
CA LEU A 77 -3.47 -24.62 -9.07
C LEU A 77 -4.48 -24.33 -7.96
N ILE A 78 -5.15 -25.36 -7.47
CA ILE A 78 -6.27 -25.22 -6.54
C ILE A 78 -5.87 -25.74 -5.16
N GLY A 79 -6.16 -24.95 -4.12
CA GLY A 79 -6.01 -25.33 -2.72
C GLY A 79 -7.35 -25.27 -1.98
N THR A 80 -7.44 -25.99 -0.86
CA THR A 80 -8.61 -25.94 0.02
C THR A 80 -8.20 -25.37 1.37
N VAL A 81 -8.99 -24.47 1.93
CA VAL A 81 -8.77 -23.96 3.29
C VAL A 81 -9.11 -25.08 4.29
N ALA A 82 -8.11 -25.60 5.00
CA ALA A 82 -8.31 -26.68 5.98
C ALA A 82 -9.03 -26.17 7.24
N VAL A 83 -8.58 -25.01 7.73
CA VAL A 83 -9.09 -24.35 8.93
C VAL A 83 -9.35 -22.88 8.60
N GLY A 84 -10.48 -22.35 9.07
CA GLY A 84 -10.83 -20.95 8.83
C GLY A 84 -9.74 -20.01 9.37
N ALA A 85 -9.23 -19.13 8.52
CA ALA A 85 -8.05 -18.32 8.81
C ALA A 85 -8.07 -16.97 8.10
N ASN A 86 -7.22 -16.07 8.60
CA ASN A 86 -7.09 -14.72 8.08
C ASN A 86 -6.26 -14.70 6.81
N VAL A 87 -6.77 -13.99 5.81
CA VAL A 87 -6.12 -13.67 4.57
C VAL A 87 -5.51 -12.28 4.70
N ARG A 88 -4.22 -12.15 4.43
CA ARG A 88 -3.44 -10.93 4.68
C ARG A 88 -2.93 -10.31 3.40
N SER A 89 -2.59 -9.02 3.43
CA SER A 89 -2.12 -8.30 2.24
C SER A 89 -0.70 -8.65 1.83
N GLY A 90 0.06 -9.32 2.70
CA GLY A 90 1.45 -9.67 2.47
C GLY A 90 1.85 -10.94 3.22
N PRO A 91 3.00 -11.51 2.88
CA PRO A 91 3.50 -12.73 3.48
C PRO A 91 4.03 -12.47 4.89
N GLY A 92 3.18 -12.61 5.89
CA GLY A 92 3.59 -12.41 7.28
C GLY A 92 2.43 -12.04 8.19
N THR A 93 2.67 -12.12 9.49
CA THR A 93 1.66 -11.77 10.52
C THR A 93 1.61 -10.27 10.84
N GLU A 94 2.61 -9.53 10.38
CA GLU A 94 2.76 -8.09 10.47
C GLU A 94 1.92 -7.34 9.43
N PHE A 95 1.59 -8.00 8.30
CA PHE A 95 0.77 -7.41 7.26
C PHE A 95 -0.72 -7.37 7.68
N PRO A 96 -1.47 -6.31 7.29
CA PRO A 96 -2.87 -6.19 7.64
C PRO A 96 -3.72 -7.32 7.06
N ILE A 97 -4.82 -7.64 7.76
CA ILE A 97 -5.82 -8.61 7.32
C ILE A 97 -6.70 -7.97 6.25
N VAL A 98 -6.80 -8.60 5.08
CA VAL A 98 -7.65 -8.20 3.96
C VAL A 98 -9.05 -8.79 4.16
N THR A 99 -9.12 -10.09 4.46
CA THR A 99 -10.37 -10.81 4.68
C THR A 99 -10.12 -12.06 5.54
N SER A 100 -11.14 -12.86 5.78
CA SER A 100 -11.05 -14.17 6.45
C SER A 100 -11.82 -15.20 5.64
N LEU A 101 -11.21 -16.37 5.41
CA LEU A 101 -11.89 -17.48 4.74
C LEU A 101 -12.27 -18.56 5.76
N VAL A 102 -13.39 -19.23 5.50
CA VAL A 102 -13.85 -20.37 6.31
C VAL A 102 -13.23 -21.67 5.79
N SER A 103 -13.20 -22.71 6.63
CA SER A 103 -12.77 -24.05 6.22
C SER A 103 -13.63 -24.59 5.07
N GLY A 104 -13.02 -25.34 4.16
CA GLY A 104 -13.65 -25.88 2.95
C GLY A 104 -13.72 -24.89 1.79
N THR A 105 -13.26 -23.65 1.96
CA THR A 105 -13.21 -22.69 0.85
C THR A 105 -12.14 -23.10 -0.15
N THR A 106 -12.51 -23.17 -1.43
CA THR A 106 -11.57 -23.39 -2.52
C THR A 106 -10.92 -22.06 -2.92
N VAL A 107 -9.59 -22.06 -3.07
CA VAL A 107 -8.80 -20.90 -3.48
C VAL A 107 -7.85 -21.28 -4.61
N THR A 108 -7.52 -20.32 -5.47
CA THR A 108 -6.48 -20.51 -6.48
C THR A 108 -5.13 -20.12 -5.90
N LEU A 109 -4.10 -20.92 -6.12
CA LEU A 109 -2.74 -20.71 -5.68
C LEU A 109 -1.92 -20.18 -6.87
N GLU A 110 -1.28 -19.02 -6.70
CA GLU A 110 -0.48 -18.42 -7.78
C GLU A 110 1.02 -18.55 -7.54
N ALA A 111 1.43 -18.40 -6.28
CA ALA A 111 2.84 -18.41 -5.89
C ALA A 111 2.98 -18.88 -4.45
N ARG A 112 4.20 -19.27 -4.09
CA ARG A 112 4.61 -19.52 -2.71
C ARG A 112 5.93 -18.84 -2.43
N ILE A 113 6.19 -18.58 -1.16
CA ILE A 113 7.48 -18.14 -0.66
C ILE A 113 8.00 -19.14 0.39
N ASP A 114 9.32 -19.24 0.56
CA ASP A 114 9.94 -20.20 1.47
C ASP A 114 9.59 -19.98 2.95
N ALA A 115 9.05 -18.81 3.30
CA ALA A 115 8.60 -18.51 4.66
C ALA A 115 7.24 -19.17 5.02
N GLY A 116 6.74 -20.12 4.21
CA GLY A 116 5.50 -20.85 4.49
C GLY A 116 4.23 -20.03 4.23
N TRP A 117 4.26 -19.19 3.19
CA TRP A 117 3.11 -18.41 2.74
C TRP A 117 2.81 -18.67 1.28
N TYR A 118 1.52 -18.80 0.98
CA TYR A 118 0.99 -18.90 -0.38
C TYR A 118 0.30 -17.60 -0.76
N ARG A 119 0.57 -17.14 -1.98
CA ARG A 119 -0.24 -16.14 -2.65
C ARG A 119 -1.45 -16.85 -3.25
N ILE A 120 -2.62 -16.41 -2.80
CA ILE A 120 -3.90 -16.97 -3.18
C ILE A 120 -4.76 -15.91 -3.89
N VAL A 121 -5.62 -16.37 -4.78
CA VAL A 121 -6.73 -15.60 -5.32
C VAL A 121 -8.01 -16.16 -4.71
N THR A 122 -8.70 -15.29 -3.97
CA THR A 122 -10.00 -15.62 -3.37
C THR A 122 -11.08 -15.81 -4.47
N PRO A 123 -12.21 -16.46 -4.16
CA PRO A 123 -13.34 -16.56 -5.10
C PRO A 123 -13.87 -15.20 -5.59
N GLU A 124 -13.62 -14.14 -4.83
CA GLU A 124 -13.97 -12.75 -5.15
C GLU A 124 -12.95 -12.08 -6.10
N GLY A 125 -11.89 -12.78 -6.50
CA GLY A 125 -10.82 -12.28 -7.36
C GLY A 125 -9.80 -11.40 -6.63
N VAL A 126 -9.79 -11.39 -5.30
CA VAL A 126 -8.81 -10.64 -4.51
C VAL A 126 -7.56 -11.47 -4.32
N GLU A 127 -6.43 -10.92 -4.76
CA GLU A 127 -5.08 -11.45 -4.51
C GLU A 127 -4.63 -11.13 -3.09
N ALA A 128 -4.19 -12.14 -2.36
CA ALA A 128 -3.75 -12.00 -0.98
C ALA A 128 -2.88 -13.17 -0.53
N TRP A 129 -2.43 -13.16 0.72
CA TRP A 129 -1.51 -14.14 1.27
C TRP A 129 -2.16 -14.92 2.41
N MET A 130 -1.91 -16.23 2.42
CA MET A 130 -2.38 -17.15 3.45
C MET A 130 -1.25 -18.11 3.84
N SER A 131 -1.18 -18.47 5.12
CA SER A 131 -0.15 -19.38 5.61
C SER A 131 -0.37 -20.79 5.08
N GLU A 132 0.72 -21.50 4.78
CA GLU A 132 0.72 -22.92 4.44
C GLU A 132 0.01 -23.77 5.50
N GLN A 133 0.15 -23.42 6.79
CA GLN A 133 -0.37 -24.22 7.90
C GLN A 133 -1.90 -24.32 7.96
N VAL A 134 -2.60 -23.43 7.25
CA VAL A 134 -4.07 -23.38 7.24
C VAL A 134 -4.66 -23.84 5.90
N LEU A 135 -3.79 -24.17 4.93
CA LEU A 135 -4.17 -24.67 3.62
C LEU A 135 -3.92 -26.17 3.54
N ASP A 136 -4.87 -26.88 2.94
CA ASP A 136 -4.72 -28.25 2.48
C ASP A 136 -4.46 -28.19 0.97
N VAL A 137 -3.21 -28.43 0.58
CA VAL A 137 -2.76 -28.40 -0.80
C VAL A 137 -2.19 -29.78 -1.14
N PRO A 138 -2.71 -30.45 -2.19
CA PRO A 138 -2.14 -31.72 -2.64
C PRO A 138 -0.65 -31.58 -3.00
N PRO A 139 0.21 -32.54 -2.64
CA PRO A 139 1.66 -32.41 -2.82
C PRO A 139 2.07 -32.26 -4.30
N ASP A 140 1.30 -32.85 -5.21
CA ASP A 140 1.46 -32.71 -6.67
C ASP A 140 1.25 -31.28 -7.17
N ILE A 141 0.40 -30.50 -6.49
CA ILE A 141 0.17 -29.09 -6.79
C ILE A 141 1.29 -28.24 -6.20
N VAL A 142 1.76 -28.55 -4.99
CA VAL A 142 2.85 -27.81 -4.32
C VAL A 142 4.11 -27.76 -5.17
N GLU A 143 4.47 -28.85 -5.86
CA GLU A 143 5.63 -28.89 -6.77
C GLU A 143 5.47 -28.02 -8.02
N GLN A 144 4.23 -27.72 -8.42
CA GLN A 144 3.93 -26.90 -9.59
C GLN A 144 3.83 -25.41 -9.26
N ILE A 145 3.68 -25.03 -7.98
CA ILE A 145 3.59 -23.62 -7.57
C ILE A 145 4.97 -22.97 -7.68
N PRO A 146 5.12 -21.91 -8.49
CA PRO A 146 6.39 -21.20 -8.59
C PRO A 146 6.76 -20.61 -7.24
N LEU A 147 8.01 -20.89 -6.83
CA LEU A 147 8.63 -20.26 -5.68
C LEU A 147 9.07 -18.86 -6.10
N VAL A 148 8.50 -17.85 -5.46
CA VAL A 148 8.89 -16.44 -5.66
C VAL A 148 9.84 -16.10 -4.53
N GLU A 149 11.10 -15.81 -4.86
CA GLU A 149 12.02 -15.21 -3.88
C GLU A 149 11.54 -13.78 -3.60
N PRO A 150 11.53 -13.32 -2.34
CA PRO A 150 11.27 -11.92 -2.06
C PRO A 150 12.38 -11.08 -2.72
N ASP A 151 12.01 -10.21 -3.67
CA ASP A 151 12.95 -9.30 -4.34
C ASP A 151 13.87 -8.63 -3.30
N SER A 152 15.18 -8.84 -3.44
CA SER A 152 16.23 -8.32 -2.55
C SER A 152 16.51 -6.83 -2.76
#